data_AF-A0A4Q3S329-F1
#
_entry.id   AF-A0A4Q3S329-F1
#
_cell.length_a   1.000
_cell.length_b   1.000
_cell.length_c   1.000
_cell.angle_alpha   90.00
_cell.angle_beta   90.00
_cell.angle_gamma   90.00
#
_symmetry.space_group_name_H-M   'P 1'
#
loop_
_entity.id
_entity.type
_entity.pdbx_description
1 polymer ?
#
loop_
_entity_poly.entity_id
_entity_poly.type
_entity_poly.pdbx_seq_one_letter_code
_entity_poly.pdbx_strand_id
1 'polypeptide(L)'
;DISDRVIFPISEFERRGIEDARFVKFTKEDGSPIYYATYTAFDGALIMPKLLQTTDFYDFKIGPLHGAGAQNKNLALFPRKINGQYVMLSRIDGWNNYLMYSDKITVWDNPIMIQSPKFSWEFVQIGNCGSPIETEKGWLVLTHGVGPMRRYCLSACLLDLEDPMKEIGRLREPLLIPNNDEREGYVPNVLYSCGGIIHNDELIIPYGLSDYCSSFASVNLTSLLDKLTGPDRSEND
;
A
#
# COMPACT_ATOMS: atom_id res chain seq x y z
N ASP A 1 17.80 7.96 -19.30
CA ASP A 1 16.86 6.83 -19.29
C ASP A 1 15.76 7.13 -18.27
N ILE A 2 14.58 6.51 -18.37
CA ILE A 2 13.56 6.54 -17.29
C ILE A 2 14.05 5.78 -16.05
N SER A 3 14.97 4.82 -16.23
CA SER A 3 15.52 3.97 -15.16
C SER A 3 16.27 4.73 -14.05
N ASP A 4 16.76 5.94 -14.34
CA ASP A 4 17.69 6.67 -13.46
C ASP A 4 17.11 8.03 -13.02
N ARG A 5 15.78 8.12 -12.90
CA ARG A 5 15.12 9.37 -12.50
C ARG A 5 15.04 9.49 -10.98
N VAL A 6 15.38 10.67 -10.49
CA VAL A 6 15.32 11.02 -9.07
C VAL A 6 14.37 12.20 -8.91
N ILE A 7 13.39 12.06 -8.01
CA ILE A 7 12.52 13.15 -7.58
C ILE A 7 13.18 13.78 -6.36
N PHE A 8 13.62 15.03 -6.49
CA PHE A 8 14.24 15.77 -5.38
C PHE A 8 13.20 16.59 -4.60
N PRO A 9 13.40 16.79 -3.28
CA PRO A 9 12.66 17.78 -2.51
C PRO A 9 12.72 19.16 -3.15
N ILE A 10 11.57 19.77 -3.40
CA ILE A 10 11.47 21.13 -3.98
C ILE A 10 10.70 22.11 -3.09
N SER A 11 10.22 21.66 -1.93
CA SER A 11 9.48 22.48 -0.96
C SER A 11 10.02 22.34 0.46
N GLU A 12 9.75 23.32 1.32
CA GLU A 12 10.18 23.30 2.73
C GLU A 12 9.64 22.07 3.50
N PHE A 13 8.43 21.62 3.14
CA PHE A 13 7.78 20.44 3.71
C PHE A 13 8.50 19.13 3.38
N GLU A 14 9.43 19.12 2.45
CA GLU A 14 10.19 17.94 2.00
C GLU A 14 11.66 18.03 2.36
N ARG A 15 12.09 19.09 3.07
CA ARG A 15 13.52 19.42 3.25
C ARG A 15 14.33 18.31 3.95
N ARG A 16 13.67 17.34 4.60
CA ARG A 16 14.30 16.16 5.22
C ARG A 16 13.97 14.85 4.52
N GLY A 17 13.08 14.85 3.55
CA GLY A 17 12.82 13.67 2.72
C GLY A 17 11.49 13.68 1.96
N ILE A 18 11.49 12.87 0.90
CA ILE A 18 10.33 12.32 0.23
C ILE A 18 10.37 10.83 0.52
N GLU A 19 9.39 10.30 1.24
CA GLU A 19 9.40 8.92 1.73
C GLU A 19 8.24 8.10 1.14
N ASP A 20 8.52 6.83 0.86
CA ASP A 20 7.55 5.78 0.56
C ASP A 20 6.54 6.12 -0.54
N ALA A 21 7.01 6.49 -1.74
CA ALA A 21 6.12 6.77 -2.86
C ALA A 21 5.36 5.52 -3.31
N ARG A 22 4.03 5.59 -3.36
CA ARG A 22 3.12 4.51 -3.77
C ARG A 22 2.52 4.83 -5.12
N PHE A 23 3.18 4.40 -6.18
CA PHE A 23 2.73 4.62 -7.55
C PHE A 23 1.54 3.73 -7.92
N VAL A 24 0.62 4.28 -8.69
CA VAL A 24 -0.47 3.56 -9.33
C VAL A 24 -0.68 4.07 -10.76
N LYS A 25 -0.84 3.13 -11.69
CA LYS A 25 -1.41 3.42 -13.01
C LYS A 25 -2.92 3.53 -12.86
N PHE A 26 -3.43 4.75 -12.89
CA PHE A 26 -4.83 5.05 -12.77
C PHE A 26 -5.49 5.11 -14.16
N THR A 27 -6.58 4.38 -14.34
CA THR A 27 -7.37 4.38 -15.58
C THR A 27 -8.52 5.37 -15.43
N LYS A 28 -8.53 6.41 -16.27
CA LYS A 28 -9.62 7.39 -16.30
C LYS A 28 -10.89 6.79 -16.93
N GLU A 29 -12.00 7.50 -16.80
CA GLU A 29 -13.29 7.11 -17.37
C GLU A 29 -13.25 6.99 -18.91
N ASP A 30 -12.37 7.73 -19.59
CA ASP A 30 -12.13 7.64 -21.03
C ASP A 30 -11.16 6.50 -21.44
N GLY A 31 -10.71 5.69 -20.47
CA GLY A 31 -9.74 4.61 -20.67
C GLY A 31 -8.28 5.06 -20.76
N SER A 32 -8.00 6.37 -20.77
CA SER A 32 -6.62 6.88 -20.82
C SER A 32 -5.90 6.65 -19.48
N PRO A 33 -4.60 6.29 -19.50
CA PRO A 33 -3.82 6.13 -18.28
C PRO A 33 -3.33 7.48 -17.76
N ILE A 34 -3.19 7.56 -16.45
CA ILE A 34 -2.42 8.58 -15.74
C ILE A 34 -1.75 7.94 -14.53
N TYR A 35 -0.57 8.40 -14.16
CA TYR A 35 0.14 7.86 -13.00
C TYR A 35 0.00 8.81 -11.84
N TYR A 36 -0.44 8.27 -10.71
CA TYR A 36 -0.43 8.97 -9.44
C TYR A 36 0.54 8.30 -8.49
N ALA A 37 1.11 9.07 -7.57
CA ALA A 37 1.77 8.51 -6.40
C ALA A 37 1.45 9.34 -5.16
N THR A 38 1.06 8.68 -4.09
CA THR A 38 1.04 9.27 -2.76
C THR A 38 2.40 9.07 -2.10
N TYR A 39 2.87 10.07 -1.37
CA TYR A 39 4.13 9.96 -0.62
C TYR A 39 4.07 10.81 0.65
N THR A 40 5.01 10.57 1.55
CA THR A 40 5.16 11.37 2.77
C THR A 40 6.23 12.42 2.57
N ALA A 41 5.86 13.70 2.63
CA ALA A 41 6.81 14.80 2.73
C ALA A 41 7.20 14.99 4.20
N PHE A 42 8.50 14.99 4.49
CA PHE A 42 9.02 15.15 5.84
C PHE A 42 9.92 16.39 5.94
N ASP A 43 9.62 17.26 6.91
CA ASP A 43 10.40 18.49 7.15
C ASP A 43 11.36 18.38 8.36
N GLY A 44 11.39 17.24 9.04
CA GLY A 44 12.17 17.02 10.26
C GLY A 44 11.36 17.09 11.56
N ALA A 45 10.13 17.61 11.50
CA ALA A 45 9.23 17.71 12.64
C ALA A 45 7.82 17.21 12.28
N LEU A 46 7.30 17.58 11.12
CA LEU A 46 5.97 17.24 10.62
C LEU A 46 6.06 16.36 9.38
N ILE A 47 5.06 15.48 9.25
CA ILE A 47 4.81 14.71 8.04
C ILE A 47 3.56 15.26 7.34
N MET A 48 3.61 15.33 6.02
CA MET A 48 2.49 15.78 5.19
C MET A 48 2.30 14.82 4.01
N PRO A 49 1.11 14.19 3.87
CA PRO A 49 0.80 13.43 2.68
C PRO A 49 0.69 14.35 1.45
N LYS A 50 1.33 13.95 0.37
CA LYS A 50 1.27 14.64 -0.92
C LYS A 50 0.91 13.68 -2.04
N LEU A 51 0.35 14.26 -3.10
CA LEU A 51 0.04 13.58 -4.35
C LEU A 51 0.96 14.09 -5.44
N LEU A 52 1.60 13.15 -6.11
CA LEU A 52 2.34 13.33 -7.34
C LEU A 52 1.51 12.78 -8.51
N GLN A 53 1.58 13.46 -9.65
CA GLN A 53 0.90 13.10 -10.89
C GLN A 53 1.85 13.22 -12.07
N THR A 54 1.83 12.25 -12.98
CA THR A 54 2.54 12.31 -14.26
C THR A 54 1.83 11.49 -15.34
N THR A 55 2.14 11.74 -16.60
CA THR A 55 1.73 10.91 -17.75
C THR A 55 2.90 10.21 -18.42
N ASP A 56 4.14 10.62 -18.13
CA ASP A 56 5.32 10.25 -18.90
C ASP A 56 6.58 9.98 -18.04
N PHE A 57 6.53 10.24 -16.73
CA PHE A 57 7.66 10.17 -15.80
C PHE A 57 8.83 11.12 -16.14
N TYR A 58 8.56 12.16 -16.94
CA TYR A 58 9.44 13.30 -17.16
C TYR A 58 8.93 14.51 -16.38
N ASP A 59 7.65 14.82 -16.54
CA ASP A 59 7.01 15.96 -15.91
C ASP A 59 6.11 15.51 -14.76
N PHE A 60 6.38 16.06 -13.58
CA PHE A 60 5.65 15.75 -12.36
C PHE A 60 4.92 16.98 -11.83
N LYS A 61 3.62 16.83 -11.57
CA LYS A 61 2.82 17.78 -10.81
C LYS A 61 2.68 17.26 -9.39
N ILE A 62 2.95 18.12 -8.42
CA ILE A 62 2.92 17.77 -7.00
C ILE A 62 1.99 18.72 -6.27
N GLY A 63 1.14 18.19 -5.39
CA GLY A 63 0.26 18.98 -4.54
C GLY A 63 -0.01 18.30 -3.19
N PRO A 64 -0.39 19.06 -2.16
CA PRO A 64 -0.81 18.50 -0.89
C PRO A 64 -2.13 17.74 -1.01
N LEU A 65 -2.31 16.76 -0.12
CA LEU A 65 -3.61 16.18 0.16
C LEU A 65 -4.23 16.87 1.37
N HIS A 66 -5.56 17.00 1.37
CA HIS A 66 -6.31 17.71 2.40
C HIS A 66 -7.42 16.84 3.00
N GLY A 67 -7.93 17.25 4.15
CA GLY A 67 -9.05 16.61 4.83
C GLY A 67 -8.65 15.77 6.04
N ALA A 68 -9.65 15.34 6.81
CA ALA A 68 -9.44 14.58 8.05
C ALA A 68 -8.79 13.20 7.81
N GLY A 69 -8.94 12.67 6.60
CA GLY A 69 -8.36 11.41 6.18
C GLY A 69 -6.99 11.51 5.52
N ALA A 70 -6.56 12.73 5.14
CA ALA A 70 -5.23 12.98 4.59
C ALA A 70 -4.19 13.20 5.71
N GLN A 71 -4.03 12.21 6.57
CA GLN A 71 -3.13 12.23 7.72
C GLN A 71 -2.17 11.05 7.67
N ASN A 72 -1.04 11.19 8.36
CA ASN A 72 -0.10 10.09 8.60
C ASN A 72 0.49 9.50 7.29
N LYS A 73 0.78 8.19 7.27
CA LYS A 73 1.43 7.48 6.16
C LYS A 73 0.48 6.47 5.51
N ASN A 74 0.99 5.72 4.52
CA ASN A 74 0.29 4.59 3.86
C ASN A 74 -0.95 4.94 3.02
N LEU A 75 -1.12 6.19 2.60
CA LEU A 75 -2.20 6.51 1.65
C LEU A 75 -1.94 5.76 0.34
N ALA A 76 -2.93 5.07 -0.22
CA ALA A 76 -2.79 4.36 -1.48
C ALA A 76 -4.08 4.41 -2.29
N LEU A 77 -3.97 4.99 -3.48
CA LEU A 77 -5.11 5.24 -4.38
C LEU A 77 -5.46 3.96 -5.17
N PHE A 78 -6.74 3.64 -5.28
CA PHE A 78 -7.21 2.57 -6.16
C PHE A 78 -6.95 2.91 -7.64
N PRO A 79 -6.75 1.92 -8.53
CA PRO A 79 -6.29 2.15 -9.90
C PRO A 79 -7.39 2.65 -10.86
N ARG A 80 -8.61 2.86 -10.36
CA ARG A 80 -9.72 3.50 -11.08
C ARG A 80 -10.74 4.00 -10.07
N LYS A 81 -11.71 4.77 -10.57
CA LYS A 81 -12.90 5.09 -9.78
C LYS A 81 -13.75 3.82 -9.55
N ILE A 82 -14.43 3.79 -8.41
CA ILE A 82 -15.44 2.78 -8.07
C ILE A 82 -16.73 3.55 -7.85
N ASN A 83 -17.78 3.18 -8.58
CA ASN A 83 -19.08 3.88 -8.55
C ASN A 83 -18.98 5.41 -8.74
N GLY A 84 -18.08 5.84 -9.64
CA GLY A 84 -17.88 7.26 -10.00
C GLY A 84 -16.97 8.05 -9.04
N GLN A 85 -16.53 7.45 -7.94
CA GLN A 85 -15.71 8.12 -6.92
C GLN A 85 -14.26 7.61 -6.92
N TYR A 86 -13.31 8.48 -6.58
CA TYR A 86 -11.98 8.05 -6.22
C TYR A 86 -12.04 7.30 -4.89
N VAL A 87 -11.22 6.26 -4.76
CA VAL A 87 -11.14 5.45 -3.54
C VAL A 87 -9.70 5.37 -3.09
N MET A 88 -9.46 5.48 -1.78
CA MET A 88 -8.13 5.47 -1.19
C MET A 88 -8.11 4.63 0.09
N LEU A 89 -7.10 3.76 0.19
CA LEU A 89 -6.69 3.16 1.46
C LEU A 89 -5.77 4.11 2.21
N SER A 90 -5.78 4.05 3.53
CA SER A 90 -4.90 4.86 4.37
C SER A 90 -4.71 4.25 5.75
N ARG A 91 -3.74 4.75 6.50
CA ARG A 91 -3.51 4.36 7.89
C ARG A 91 -3.35 5.59 8.78
N ILE A 92 -4.45 6.29 8.97
CA ILE A 92 -4.47 7.64 9.57
C ILE A 92 -4.11 7.65 11.05
N ASP A 93 -4.45 6.59 11.80
CA ASP A 93 -4.26 6.54 13.25
C ASP A 93 -2.91 5.92 13.66
N GLY A 94 -2.18 5.31 12.72
CA GLY A 94 -0.94 4.58 13.00
C GLY A 94 -1.11 3.07 13.21
N TRP A 95 -2.34 2.56 13.28
CA TRP A 95 -2.63 1.20 13.75
C TRP A 95 -3.51 0.37 12.79
N ASN A 96 -4.52 1.00 12.19
CA ASN A 96 -5.58 0.33 11.42
C ASN A 96 -5.63 0.82 9.98
N ASN A 97 -6.18 0.02 9.05
CA ASN A 97 -6.48 0.49 7.70
C ASN A 97 -7.87 1.10 7.62
N TYR A 98 -7.93 2.20 6.90
CA TYR A 98 -9.13 2.96 6.60
C TYR A 98 -9.32 3.06 5.09
N LEU A 99 -10.57 3.19 4.68
CA LEU A 99 -10.99 3.47 3.32
C LEU A 99 -11.73 4.80 3.25
N MET A 100 -11.53 5.53 2.17
CA MET A 100 -12.18 6.81 1.91
C MET A 100 -12.66 6.89 0.47
N TYR A 101 -13.75 7.61 0.27
CA TYR A 101 -14.28 7.97 -1.04
C TYR A 101 -14.18 9.48 -1.23
N SER A 102 -13.92 9.92 -2.46
CA SER A 102 -13.92 11.34 -2.79
C SER A 102 -14.25 11.61 -4.26
N ASP A 103 -14.91 12.74 -4.51
CA ASP A 103 -15.10 13.28 -5.85
C ASP A 103 -13.88 14.09 -6.33
N LYS A 104 -12.96 14.44 -5.42
CA LYS A 104 -11.77 15.24 -5.69
C LYS A 104 -10.53 14.52 -5.18
N ILE A 105 -9.61 14.19 -6.08
CA ILE A 105 -8.39 13.43 -5.77
C ILE A 105 -7.47 14.08 -4.71
N THR A 106 -7.64 15.38 -4.42
CA THR A 106 -6.84 16.13 -3.44
C THR A 106 -7.52 16.30 -2.08
N VAL A 107 -8.78 15.89 -1.91
CA VAL A 107 -9.55 16.08 -0.66
C VAL A 107 -10.08 14.74 -0.18
N TRP A 108 -9.73 14.35 1.04
CA TRP A 108 -10.03 13.05 1.64
C TRP A 108 -10.56 13.23 3.05
N ASP A 109 -11.87 13.04 3.21
CA ASP A 109 -12.61 13.15 4.47
C ASP A 109 -13.35 11.85 4.76
N ASN A 110 -13.95 11.77 5.95
CA ASN A 110 -14.79 10.64 6.39
C ASN A 110 -14.10 9.26 6.29
N PRO A 111 -12.93 9.08 6.92
CA PRO A 111 -12.24 7.79 6.90
C PRO A 111 -13.07 6.71 7.62
N ILE A 112 -13.24 5.57 6.95
CA ILE A 112 -13.99 4.42 7.45
C ILE A 112 -12.97 3.31 7.78
N MET A 113 -12.90 2.89 9.05
CA MET A 113 -12.01 1.77 9.42
C MET A 113 -12.52 0.49 8.77
N ILE A 114 -11.68 -0.19 7.99
CA ILE A 114 -12.03 -1.44 7.31
C ILE A 114 -11.23 -2.65 7.81
N GLN A 115 -10.07 -2.42 8.43
CA GLN A 115 -9.24 -3.50 8.96
C GLN A 115 -8.54 -3.06 10.24
N SER A 116 -8.63 -3.91 11.26
CA SER A 116 -7.80 -3.85 12.46
C SER A 116 -6.92 -5.11 12.55
N PRO A 117 -5.89 -5.11 13.42
CA PRO A 117 -5.17 -6.32 13.80
C PRO A 117 -6.13 -7.46 14.19
N LYS A 118 -5.90 -8.65 13.62
CA LYS A 118 -6.67 -9.88 13.88
C LYS A 118 -5.75 -11.05 14.27
N PHE A 119 -4.57 -11.13 13.67
CA PHE A 119 -3.60 -12.20 13.92
C PHE A 119 -2.38 -11.74 14.73
N SER A 120 -1.66 -12.68 15.34
CA SER A 120 -0.51 -12.38 16.21
C SER A 120 0.62 -11.64 15.50
N TRP A 121 0.83 -11.89 14.20
CA TRP A 121 1.86 -11.23 13.39
C TRP A 121 1.53 -9.78 13.02
N GLU A 122 0.29 -9.33 13.24
CA GLU A 122 -0.17 -7.96 13.04
C GLU A 122 -0.64 -7.30 14.34
N PHE A 123 -0.38 -7.94 15.49
CA PHE A 123 -0.92 -7.57 16.81
C PHE A 123 -0.72 -6.08 17.17
N VAL A 124 0.41 -5.50 16.80
CA VAL A 124 0.72 -4.09 17.09
C VAL A 124 0.02 -3.20 16.08
N GLN A 125 0.15 -3.45 14.79
CA GLN A 125 -0.45 -2.61 13.75
C GLN A 125 -0.55 -3.36 12.42
N ILE A 126 -1.54 -2.98 11.62
CA ILE A 126 -1.68 -3.36 10.21
C ILE A 126 -1.58 -2.09 9.35
N GLY A 127 -1.02 -2.21 8.15
CA GLY A 127 -1.07 -1.16 7.14
C GLY A 127 -1.10 -1.73 5.73
N ASN A 128 -1.70 -1.02 4.78
CA ASN A 128 -1.55 -1.34 3.36
C ASN A 128 -0.15 -0.93 2.86
N CYS A 129 0.45 -1.77 2.03
CA CYS A 129 1.75 -1.51 1.42
C CYS A 129 1.64 -0.45 0.33
N GLY A 130 0.73 -0.65 -0.62
CA GLY A 130 0.56 0.18 -1.80
C GLY A 130 -0.86 0.13 -2.33
N SER A 131 -1.01 0.55 -3.58
CA SER A 131 -2.32 0.56 -4.24
C SER A 131 -2.88 -0.85 -4.42
N PRO A 132 -4.20 -1.04 -4.20
CA PRO A 132 -4.85 -2.31 -4.51
C PRO A 132 -4.71 -2.67 -5.98
N ILE A 133 -4.58 -3.97 -6.24
CA ILE A 133 -4.46 -4.53 -7.58
C ILE A 133 -5.80 -5.19 -7.94
N GLU A 134 -6.38 -4.80 -9.06
CA GLU A 134 -7.64 -5.38 -9.54
C GLU A 134 -7.41 -6.82 -10.02
N THR A 135 -8.23 -7.75 -9.55
CA THR A 135 -8.27 -9.15 -10.00
C THR A 135 -9.71 -9.59 -10.24
N GLU A 136 -9.94 -10.70 -10.92
CA GLU A 136 -11.26 -11.28 -11.12
C GLU A 136 -11.95 -11.75 -9.82
N LYS A 137 -11.21 -11.85 -8.71
CA LYS A 137 -11.71 -12.29 -7.41
C LYS A 137 -11.97 -11.15 -6.42
N GLY A 138 -11.45 -9.95 -6.69
CA GLY A 138 -11.39 -8.89 -5.69
C GLY A 138 -10.25 -7.91 -5.92
N TRP A 139 -10.22 -6.87 -5.09
CA TRP A 139 -9.05 -6.02 -4.94
C TRP A 139 -8.01 -6.71 -4.07
N LEU A 140 -6.94 -7.19 -4.69
CA LEU A 140 -5.81 -7.75 -3.97
C LEU A 140 -5.00 -6.62 -3.33
N VAL A 141 -4.89 -6.65 -2.02
CA VAL A 141 -4.16 -5.63 -1.24
C VAL A 141 -2.99 -6.29 -0.54
N LEU A 142 -1.78 -5.84 -0.87
CA LEU A 142 -0.59 -6.15 -0.09
C LEU A 142 -0.63 -5.36 1.23
N THR A 143 -0.38 -6.05 2.34
CA THR A 143 -0.36 -5.46 3.67
C THR A 143 0.97 -5.74 4.36
N HIS A 144 1.35 -4.87 5.29
CA HIS A 144 2.36 -5.18 6.29
C HIS A 144 1.70 -5.28 7.66
N GLY A 145 2.19 -6.19 8.48
CA GLY A 145 1.77 -6.36 9.87
C GLY A 145 2.97 -6.24 10.80
N VAL A 146 2.76 -5.72 12.00
CA VAL A 146 3.78 -5.65 13.05
C VAL A 146 3.36 -6.52 14.22
N GLY A 147 4.15 -7.56 14.49
CA GLY A 147 3.94 -8.47 15.59
C GLY A 147 4.77 -8.14 16.83
N PRO A 148 4.85 -9.08 17.79
CA PRO A 148 5.74 -9.00 18.93
C PRO A 148 7.19 -8.70 18.53
N MET A 149 7.92 -8.02 19.41
CA MET A 149 9.31 -7.60 19.18
C MET A 149 9.48 -6.72 17.92
N ARG A 150 8.42 -6.02 17.49
CA ARG A 150 8.40 -5.15 16.30
C ARG A 150 8.82 -5.87 15.01
N ARG A 151 8.48 -7.14 14.88
CA ARG A 151 8.72 -7.88 13.62
C ARG A 151 7.72 -7.42 12.56
N TYR A 152 8.21 -6.82 11.46
CA TYR A 152 7.38 -6.50 10.31
C TYR A 152 7.36 -7.67 9.33
N CYS A 153 6.17 -8.04 8.90
CA CYS A 153 5.94 -9.08 7.91
C CYS A 153 5.06 -8.54 6.78
N LEU A 154 5.19 -9.10 5.58
CA LEU A 154 4.30 -8.81 4.45
C LEU A 154 3.24 -9.91 4.33
N SER A 155 2.03 -9.50 3.99
CA SER A 155 0.88 -10.37 3.81
C SER A 155 -0.03 -9.82 2.70
N ALA A 156 -1.18 -10.47 2.51
CA ALA A 156 -2.18 -10.03 1.56
C ALA A 156 -3.60 -10.26 2.09
N CYS A 157 -4.51 -9.41 1.63
CA CYS A 157 -5.94 -9.57 1.79
C CYS A 157 -6.66 -9.26 0.47
N LEU A 158 -7.96 -9.54 0.45
CA LEU A 158 -8.83 -9.36 -0.69
C LEU A 158 -10.04 -8.53 -0.24
N LEU A 159 -10.29 -7.41 -0.91
CA LEU A 159 -11.50 -6.60 -0.73
C LEU A 159 -12.48 -6.87 -1.89
N ASP A 160 -13.78 -6.73 -1.65
CA ASP A 160 -14.80 -6.95 -2.67
C ASP A 160 -14.72 -5.92 -3.81
N LEU A 161 -14.91 -6.34 -5.07
CA LEU A 161 -14.77 -5.48 -6.25
C LEU A 161 -15.76 -4.31 -6.27
N GLU A 162 -17.00 -4.57 -5.85
CA GLU A 162 -18.11 -3.63 -5.91
C GLU A 162 -18.18 -2.77 -4.64
N ASP A 163 -17.88 -3.40 -3.50
CA ASP A 163 -17.88 -2.76 -2.18
C ASP A 163 -16.55 -2.99 -1.44
N PRO A 164 -15.50 -2.19 -1.72
CA PRO A 164 -14.17 -2.39 -1.15
C PRO A 164 -14.11 -2.16 0.37
N MET A 165 -15.20 -1.74 1.02
CA MET A 165 -15.27 -1.75 2.49
C MET A 165 -15.33 -3.16 3.06
N LYS A 166 -15.69 -4.16 2.26
CA LYS A 166 -15.80 -5.56 2.68
C LYS A 166 -14.48 -6.29 2.41
N GLU A 167 -13.84 -6.72 3.49
CA GLU A 167 -12.77 -7.72 3.42
C GLU A 167 -13.38 -9.11 3.21
N ILE A 168 -13.11 -9.70 2.05
CA ILE A 168 -13.62 -11.01 1.64
C ILE A 168 -12.58 -12.13 1.75
N GLY A 169 -11.33 -11.79 2.03
CA GLY A 169 -10.27 -12.76 2.31
C GLY A 169 -9.08 -12.10 2.99
N ARG A 170 -8.43 -12.79 3.93
CA ARG A 170 -7.15 -12.36 4.55
C ARG A 170 -6.31 -13.59 4.83
N LEU A 171 -5.02 -13.54 4.49
CA LEU A 171 -4.11 -14.61 4.87
C LEU A 171 -3.94 -14.67 6.39
N ARG A 172 -4.02 -15.88 6.94
CA ARG A 172 -3.82 -16.16 8.38
C ARG A 172 -2.35 -16.10 8.78
N GLU A 173 -1.46 -16.39 7.83
CA GLU A 173 0.00 -16.37 7.98
C GLU A 173 0.60 -15.39 6.99
N PRO A 174 1.73 -14.72 7.32
CA PRO A 174 2.37 -13.81 6.40
C PRO A 174 2.88 -14.50 5.12
N LEU A 175 2.93 -13.76 4.02
CA LEU A 175 3.60 -14.16 2.79
C LEU A 175 5.11 -14.15 2.94
N LEU A 176 5.63 -13.09 3.57
CA LEU A 176 7.05 -12.92 3.81
C LEU A 176 7.30 -12.53 5.26
N ILE A 177 8.29 -13.18 5.84
CA ILE A 177 8.82 -12.89 7.17
C ILE A 177 10.32 -12.69 7.05
N PRO A 178 10.94 -11.80 7.87
CA PRO A 178 12.38 -11.65 7.86
C PRO A 178 13.08 -12.98 8.18
N ASN A 179 13.95 -13.42 7.28
CA ASN A 179 14.87 -14.55 7.48
C ASN A 179 16.03 -14.16 8.39
N ASN A 180 16.83 -15.12 8.88
CA ASN A 180 17.90 -14.85 9.86
C ASN A 180 18.93 -13.83 9.37
N ASP A 181 19.29 -13.85 8.08
CA ASP A 181 20.24 -12.89 7.47
C ASP A 181 19.63 -11.49 7.27
N GLU A 182 18.30 -11.41 7.18
CA GLU A 182 17.54 -10.16 6.97
C GLU A 182 17.22 -9.45 8.29
N ARG A 183 17.61 -10.03 9.43
CA ARG A 183 17.45 -9.43 10.76
C ARG A 183 18.53 -8.41 11.08
N GLU A 184 19.58 -8.32 10.28
CA GLU A 184 20.67 -7.35 10.49
C GLU A 184 20.49 -6.12 9.57
N GLY A 185 20.60 -4.91 10.12
CA GLY A 185 20.46 -3.65 9.38
C GLY A 185 20.10 -2.45 10.27
N TYR A 186 19.79 -1.30 9.66
CA TYR A 186 19.52 -0.05 10.39
C TYR A 186 18.25 -0.14 11.25
N VAL A 187 17.22 -0.85 10.76
CA VAL A 187 16.05 -1.27 11.54
C VAL A 187 15.87 -2.78 11.41
N PRO A 188 16.31 -3.58 12.41
CA PRO A 188 16.28 -5.04 12.31
C PRO A 188 14.85 -5.59 12.30
N ASN A 189 14.64 -6.72 11.62
CA ASN A 189 13.35 -7.42 11.49
C ASN A 189 12.28 -6.68 10.67
N VAL A 190 12.70 -5.83 9.72
CA VAL A 190 11.77 -5.05 8.90
C VAL A 190 11.75 -5.52 7.44
N LEU A 191 10.60 -6.05 7.02
CA LEU A 191 10.21 -6.13 5.61
C LEU A 191 9.14 -5.08 5.34
N TYR A 192 9.33 -4.27 4.31
CA TYR A 192 8.36 -3.23 3.95
C TYR A 192 8.23 -3.10 2.45
N SER A 193 7.00 -2.96 1.95
CA SER A 193 6.73 -2.77 0.52
C SER A 193 5.86 -1.53 0.31
N CYS A 194 6.04 -0.88 -0.84
CA CYS A 194 5.19 0.22 -1.29
C CYS A 194 4.19 -0.21 -2.38
N GLY A 195 4.07 -1.51 -2.66
CA GLY A 195 3.16 -2.05 -3.68
C GLY A 195 3.72 -3.29 -4.37
N GLY A 196 2.97 -3.77 -5.36
CA GLY A 196 3.36 -4.90 -6.19
C GLY A 196 2.74 -4.78 -7.57
N ILE A 197 3.13 -5.69 -8.46
CA ILE A 197 2.60 -5.76 -9.81
C ILE A 197 2.33 -7.22 -10.17
N ILE A 198 1.23 -7.46 -10.88
CA ILE A 198 0.97 -8.76 -11.51
C ILE A 198 1.63 -8.78 -12.89
N HIS A 199 2.44 -9.79 -13.14
CA HIS A 199 3.05 -10.02 -14.45
C HIS A 199 3.16 -11.53 -14.72
N ASN A 200 2.62 -11.99 -15.84
CA ASN A 200 2.62 -13.41 -16.24
C ASN A 200 2.14 -14.36 -15.12
N ASP A 201 0.96 -14.09 -14.56
CA ASP A 201 0.35 -14.88 -13.48
C ASP A 201 1.18 -14.98 -12.17
N GLU A 202 2.18 -14.12 -12.02
CA GLU A 202 2.97 -13.95 -10.81
C GLU A 202 2.70 -12.57 -10.20
N LEU A 203 2.46 -12.55 -8.90
CA LEU A 203 2.52 -11.34 -8.10
C LEU A 203 3.99 -11.07 -7.75
N ILE A 204 4.53 -10.00 -8.32
CA ILE A 204 5.88 -9.51 -8.01
C ILE A 204 5.77 -8.47 -6.92
N ILE A 205 6.49 -8.71 -5.82
CA ILE A 205 6.50 -7.87 -4.62
C ILE A 205 7.91 -7.31 -4.43
N PRO A 206 8.18 -6.07 -4.86
CA PRO A 206 9.37 -5.35 -4.43
C PRO A 206 9.25 -5.01 -2.94
N TYR A 207 10.30 -5.23 -2.17
CA TYR A 207 10.34 -4.88 -0.76
C TYR A 207 11.71 -4.38 -0.33
N GLY A 208 11.70 -3.43 0.61
CA GLY A 208 12.86 -2.98 1.36
C GLY A 208 13.18 -3.93 2.50
N LEU A 209 14.47 -4.09 2.75
CA LEU A 209 15.07 -4.91 3.79
C LEU A 209 15.81 -3.99 4.76
N SER A 210 15.33 -3.91 6.00
CA SER A 210 15.97 -3.20 7.11
C SER A 210 16.40 -1.75 6.78
N ASP A 211 15.60 -1.06 5.94
CA ASP A 211 15.84 0.28 5.40
C ASP A 211 17.22 0.48 4.73
N TYR A 212 17.83 -0.61 4.25
CA TYR A 212 19.20 -0.60 3.71
C TYR A 212 19.27 -0.99 2.23
N CYS A 213 18.55 -2.03 1.82
CA CYS A 213 18.52 -2.49 0.44
C CYS A 213 17.11 -2.87 0.01
N SER A 214 16.94 -3.17 -1.28
CA SER A 214 15.69 -3.67 -1.84
C SER A 214 15.91 -5.01 -2.51
N SER A 215 14.90 -5.87 -2.42
CA SER A 215 14.81 -7.16 -3.10
C SER A 215 13.40 -7.32 -3.68
N PHE A 216 13.11 -8.46 -4.27
CA PHE A 216 11.77 -8.81 -4.72
C PHE A 216 11.46 -10.28 -4.42
N ALA A 217 10.18 -10.58 -4.30
CA ALA A 217 9.65 -11.93 -4.25
C ALA A 217 8.57 -12.11 -5.32
N SER A 218 8.42 -13.33 -5.80
CA SER A 218 7.35 -13.73 -6.70
C SER A 218 6.44 -14.72 -5.99
N VAL A 219 5.14 -14.55 -6.16
CA VAL A 219 4.12 -15.44 -5.63
C VAL A 219 3.17 -15.82 -6.76
N ASN A 220 2.93 -17.10 -6.95
CA ASN A 220 1.95 -17.57 -7.93
C ASN A 220 0.56 -17.00 -7.62
N LEU A 221 -0.01 -16.23 -8.55
CA LEU A 221 -1.22 -15.46 -8.33
C LEU A 221 -2.43 -16.38 -8.06
N THR A 222 -2.61 -17.42 -8.88
CA THR A 222 -3.72 -18.36 -8.74
C THR A 222 -3.72 -19.02 -7.37
N SER A 223 -2.56 -19.53 -6.94
CA SER A 223 -2.40 -20.16 -5.62
C SER A 223 -2.72 -19.19 -4.47
N LEU A 224 -2.32 -17.93 -4.60
CA LEU A 224 -2.62 -16.88 -3.62
C LEU A 224 -4.12 -16.58 -3.55
N LEU A 225 -4.77 -16.37 -4.71
CA LEU A 225 -6.20 -16.08 -4.78
C LEU A 225 -7.05 -17.26 -4.30
N ASP A 226 -6.66 -18.49 -4.61
CA ASP A 226 -7.31 -19.70 -4.10
C ASP A 226 -7.19 -19.79 -2.56
N LYS A 227 -6.04 -19.43 -1.99
CA LYS A 227 -5.86 -19.39 -0.52
C LYS A 227 -6.67 -18.27 0.14
N LEU A 228 -6.87 -17.15 -0.55
CA LEU A 228 -7.65 -16.01 -0.05
C LEU A 228 -9.17 -16.23 -0.13
N THR A 229 -9.64 -17.03 -1.10
CA THR A 229 -11.07 -17.27 -1.36
C THR A 229 -11.55 -18.66 -0.91
N GLY A 230 -10.63 -19.57 -0.60
CA GLY A 230 -10.94 -20.92 -0.17
C GLY A 230 -11.59 -20.99 1.22
N PRO A 231 -12.34 -22.06 1.51
CA PRO A 231 -12.93 -22.27 2.83
C PRO A 231 -11.83 -22.36 3.91
N ASP A 232 -12.14 -21.85 5.10
CA ASP A 232 -11.23 -21.84 6.25
C ASP A 232 -10.92 -23.29 6.65
N ARG A 233 -9.76 -23.83 6.24
CA ARG A 233 -9.41 -25.25 6.46
C ARG A 233 -8.98 -25.57 7.90
N SER A 234 -9.27 -24.70 8.87
CA SER A 234 -8.69 -24.76 10.22
C SER A 234 -9.65 -25.24 11.33
N GLU A 235 -10.63 -26.09 11.02
CA GLU A 235 -11.41 -26.80 12.07
C GLU A 235 -10.95 -28.25 12.32
N ASN A 236 -9.91 -28.74 11.64
CA ASN A 236 -9.35 -30.06 11.89
C ASN A 236 -7.82 -29.99 11.90
N ASP A 237 -7.23 -29.63 13.04
CA ASP A 237 -5.93 -30.10 13.53
C ASP A 237 -5.77 -29.78 15.02
#